data_AF-A0A1B9Y2W4-F1
#
_entry.id   AF-A0A1B9Y2W4-F1
#
_cell.length_a   1.000
_cell.length_b   1.000
_cell.length_c   1.000
_cell.angle_alpha   90.00
_cell.angle_beta   90.00
_cell.angle_gamma   90.00
#
_symmetry.space_group_name_H-M   'P 1'
#
loop_
_entity.id
_entity.type
_entity.pdbx_description
1 polymer ?
#
loop_
_entity_poly.entity_id
_entity_poly.type
_entity_poly.pdbx_seq_one_letter_code
_entity_poly.pdbx_strand_id
1 'polypeptide(L)'
;MDSLEEKAKNYFSKPLDDIDSSADSKSSKEDVFLFEFTGKYESFQEYIQHEEFVINKLDRQSERILREKNAKLAFRFSSAWAIFIALTILLKGFELWSYNLSQTEFLFIIGSLTTSIFTFYLLVLKYLFDKK
;
A
#
# COMPACT_ATOMS: atom_id res chain seq x y z
N MET A 1 19.00 -34.69 -12.32
CA MET A 1 18.82 -33.29 -12.78
C MET A 1 17.36 -32.89 -12.51
N ASP A 2 16.83 -33.32 -11.35
CA ASP A 2 15.39 -33.56 -11.14
C ASP A 2 14.76 -32.61 -10.10
N SER A 3 15.57 -31.74 -9.49
CA SER A 3 15.14 -30.90 -8.38
C SER A 3 14.35 -29.65 -8.78
N LEU A 4 14.40 -29.26 -10.06
CA LEU A 4 13.69 -28.08 -10.57
C LEU A 4 12.26 -28.44 -10.99
N GLU A 5 12.09 -29.60 -11.62
CA GLU A 5 10.79 -30.08 -12.07
C GLU A 5 9.88 -30.43 -10.89
N GLU A 6 10.47 -30.98 -9.82
CA GLU A 6 9.76 -31.30 -8.57
C GLU A 6 9.36 -30.02 -7.80
N LYS A 7 10.20 -28.98 -7.82
CA LYS A 7 9.87 -27.66 -7.25
C LYS A 7 8.76 -26.96 -8.03
N ALA A 8 8.78 -27.06 -9.37
CA ALA A 8 7.72 -26.52 -10.22
C ALA A 8 6.39 -27.22 -9.91
N LYS A 9 6.37 -28.57 -9.89
CA LYS A 9 5.16 -29.33 -9.53
C LYS A 9 4.60 -28.96 -8.16
N ASN A 10 5.44 -28.76 -7.16
CA ASN A 10 4.99 -28.35 -5.82
C ASN A 10 4.51 -26.89 -5.72
N TYR A 11 4.94 -26.02 -6.64
CA TYR A 11 4.43 -24.66 -6.73
C TYR A 11 3.04 -24.63 -7.37
N PHE A 12 2.82 -25.47 -8.38
CA PHE A 12 1.54 -25.55 -9.12
C PHE A 12 0.49 -26.48 -8.50
N SER A 13 0.86 -27.33 -7.53
CA SER A 13 -0.06 -28.28 -6.89
C SER A 13 -0.79 -27.73 -5.67
N LYS A 14 -0.45 -26.51 -5.21
CA LYS A 14 -1.14 -25.89 -4.09
C LYS A 14 -2.40 -25.16 -4.59
N PRO A 15 -3.61 -25.49 -4.07
CA PRO A 15 -4.76 -24.63 -4.30
C PRO A 15 -4.46 -23.24 -3.70
N LEU A 16 -4.72 -22.20 -4.49
CA LEU A 16 -4.58 -20.82 -4.06
C LEU A 16 -5.55 -20.59 -2.89
N ASP A 17 -5.03 -20.11 -1.75
CA ASP A 17 -5.85 -19.70 -0.62
C ASP A 17 -6.89 -18.66 -1.07
N ASP A 18 -8.12 -18.81 -0.55
CA ASP A 18 -9.33 -18.07 -0.95
C ASP A 18 -9.06 -16.59 -1.21
N ILE A 19 -9.27 -16.20 -2.47
CA ILE A 19 -9.27 -14.82 -2.92
C ILE A 19 -10.50 -14.16 -2.29
N ASP A 20 -10.27 -13.18 -1.41
CA ASP A 20 -11.33 -12.38 -0.80
C ASP A 20 -12.26 -11.79 -1.88
N SER A 21 -13.46 -12.36 -1.97
CA SER A 21 -14.47 -12.10 -3.00
C SER A 21 -15.16 -10.74 -2.86
N SER A 22 -14.73 -9.90 -1.91
CA SER A 22 -15.42 -8.66 -1.55
C SER A 22 -14.94 -7.38 -2.26
N ALA A 23 -13.97 -7.46 -3.18
CA ALA A 23 -13.44 -6.28 -3.87
C ALA A 23 -13.67 -6.29 -5.40
N ASP A 24 -14.47 -5.32 -5.85
CA ASP A 24 -14.62 -4.80 -7.22
C ASP A 24 -15.28 -5.68 -8.30
N SER A 25 -16.52 -5.32 -8.62
CA SER A 25 -17.36 -5.82 -9.73
C SER A 25 -16.80 -5.61 -11.15
N LYS A 26 -15.60 -5.02 -11.28
CA LYS A 26 -14.85 -4.92 -12.55
C LYS A 26 -13.78 -6.01 -12.70
N SER A 27 -13.23 -6.57 -11.61
CA SER A 27 -12.25 -7.66 -11.66
C SER A 27 -12.88 -8.98 -12.09
N SER A 28 -14.17 -9.14 -11.78
CA SER A 28 -14.93 -10.38 -11.97
C SER A 28 -14.99 -10.86 -13.42
N LYS A 29 -14.87 -9.97 -14.43
CA LYS A 29 -14.89 -10.38 -15.84
C LYS A 29 -13.54 -10.87 -16.35
N GLU A 30 -12.44 -10.32 -15.83
CA GLU A 30 -11.07 -10.74 -16.19
C GLU A 30 -10.63 -11.97 -15.39
N ASP A 31 -11.12 -12.12 -14.15
CA ASP A 31 -10.86 -13.29 -13.33
C ASP A 31 -11.63 -14.53 -13.82
N VAL A 32 -12.83 -14.34 -14.39
CA VAL A 32 -13.56 -15.40 -15.11
C VAL A 32 -12.80 -15.84 -16.37
N PHE A 33 -12.17 -14.93 -17.11
CA PHE A 33 -11.36 -15.28 -18.29
C PHE A 33 -10.13 -16.13 -17.95
N LEU A 34 -9.53 -15.92 -16.77
CA LEU A 34 -8.43 -16.74 -16.24
C LEU A 34 -8.91 -18.10 -15.70
N PHE A 35 -10.08 -18.14 -15.06
CA PHE A 35 -10.66 -19.39 -14.52
C PHE A 35 -11.25 -20.29 -15.63
N GLU A 36 -11.72 -19.68 -16.72
CA GLU A 36 -12.25 -20.36 -17.90
C GLU A 36 -11.17 -20.60 -18.99
N PHE A 37 -9.90 -20.28 -18.70
CA PHE A 37 -8.80 -20.48 -19.62
C PHE A 37 -8.44 -21.98 -19.71
N THR A 38 -8.93 -22.64 -20.76
CA THR A 38 -8.88 -24.10 -20.98
C THR A 38 -7.48 -24.69 -21.26
N GLY A 39 -6.40 -23.92 -21.06
CA GLY A 39 -5.02 -24.42 -21.14
C GLY A 39 -4.56 -24.88 -22.53
N LYS A 40 -5.33 -24.62 -23.59
CA LYS A 40 -4.96 -24.92 -24.97
C LYS A 40 -4.38 -23.68 -25.62
N TYR A 41 -3.06 -23.54 -25.56
CA TYR A 41 -2.33 -22.56 -26.37
C TYR A 41 -2.14 -23.14 -27.77
N GLU A 42 -2.70 -22.50 -28.80
CA GLU A 42 -2.52 -22.97 -30.18
C GLU A 42 -1.13 -22.58 -30.72
N SER A 43 -0.47 -21.60 -30.09
CA SER A 43 0.89 -21.18 -30.43
C SER A 43 1.74 -20.81 -29.21
N PHE A 44 3.05 -20.99 -29.33
CA PHE A 44 4.02 -20.60 -28.30
C PHE A 44 4.02 -19.08 -28.03
N GLN A 45 3.68 -18.26 -29.03
CA GLN A 45 3.56 -16.81 -28.87
C GLN A 45 2.38 -16.41 -27.99
N GLU A 46 1.26 -17.11 -28.10
CA GLU A 46 0.07 -16.88 -27.27
C GLU A 46 0.33 -17.24 -25.80
N TYR A 47 1.12 -18.29 -25.55
CA TYR A 47 1.60 -18.62 -24.21
C TYR A 47 2.47 -17.51 -23.60
N ILE A 48 3.43 -16.97 -24.36
CA ILE A 48 4.30 -15.88 -23.87
C ILE A 48 3.50 -14.61 -23.57
N GLN A 49 2.56 -14.23 -24.43
CA GLN A 49 1.72 -13.05 -24.19
C GLN A 49 0.84 -13.20 -22.95
N HIS A 50 0.35 -14.42 -22.69
CA HIS A 50 -0.42 -14.71 -21.49
C HIS A 50 0.44 -14.63 -20.22
N GLU A 51 1.63 -15.24 -20.21
CA GLU A 51 2.59 -15.13 -19.10
C GLU A 51 2.96 -13.66 -18.82
N GLU A 52 3.27 -12.87 -19.86
CA GLU A 52 3.54 -11.44 -19.71
C GLU A 52 2.35 -10.67 -19.13
N PHE A 53 1.12 -11.02 -19.52
CA PHE A 53 -0.09 -10.41 -18.97
C PHE A 53 -0.30 -10.77 -17.49
N VAL A 54 -0.09 -12.03 -17.12
CA VAL A 54 -0.19 -12.51 -15.73
C VAL A 54 0.85 -11.80 -14.86
N ILE A 55 2.10 -11.73 -15.30
CA ILE A 55 3.19 -11.04 -14.58
C ILE A 55 2.83 -9.56 -14.38
N ASN A 56 2.39 -8.87 -15.44
CA ASN A 56 1.98 -7.46 -15.35
C ASN A 56 0.77 -7.24 -14.42
N LYS A 57 -0.19 -8.18 -14.37
CA LYS A 57 -1.35 -8.09 -13.47
C LYS A 57 -0.94 -8.32 -12.01
N LEU A 58 -0.05 -9.28 -11.76
CA LEU A 58 0.52 -9.55 -10.44
C LEU A 58 1.29 -8.33 -9.91
N ASP A 59 2.08 -7.70 -10.77
CA ASP A 59 2.88 -6.52 -10.41
C ASP A 59 1.97 -5.34 -10.05
N ARG A 60 0.91 -5.10 -10.84
CA ARG A 60 -0.12 -4.08 -10.55
C ARG A 60 -0.90 -4.36 -9.27
N GLN A 61 -1.21 -5.62 -8.96
CA GLN A 61 -1.87 -5.98 -7.70
C GLN A 61 -0.93 -5.77 -6.51
N SER A 62 0.34 -6.13 -6.64
CA SER A 62 1.36 -5.88 -5.61
C SER A 62 1.51 -4.38 -5.33
N GLU A 63 1.56 -3.55 -6.38
CA GLU A 63 1.56 -2.09 -6.24
C GLU A 63 0.32 -1.58 -5.50
N ARG A 64 -0.89 -2.08 -5.83
CA ARG A 64 -2.13 -1.68 -5.16
C ARG A 64 -2.10 -2.02 -3.67
N ILE A 65 -1.68 -3.23 -3.32
CA ILE A 65 -1.57 -3.68 -1.92
C ILE A 65 -0.53 -2.83 -1.17
N LEU A 66 0.61 -2.53 -1.80
CA LEU A 66 1.64 -1.65 -1.22
C LEU A 66 1.11 -0.23 -1.00
N ARG A 67 0.36 0.32 -1.97
CA ARG A 67 -0.29 1.64 -1.85
C ARG A 67 -1.30 1.67 -0.71
N GLU A 68 -2.12 0.64 -0.56
CA GLU A 68 -3.10 0.54 0.52
C GLU A 68 -2.44 0.46 1.90
N LYS A 69 -1.41 -0.41 2.05
CA LYS A 69 -0.65 -0.54 3.30
C LYS A 69 0.01 0.77 3.70
N ASN A 70 0.63 1.46 2.74
CA ASN A 70 1.28 2.73 2.98
C ASN A 70 0.28 3.85 3.28
N ALA A 71 -0.88 3.88 2.62
CA ALA A 71 -1.96 4.82 2.94
C ALA A 71 -2.49 4.60 4.36
N LYS A 72 -2.68 3.35 4.77
CA LYS A 72 -3.09 3.00 6.14
C LYS A 72 -2.05 3.41 7.18
N LEU A 73 -0.77 3.20 6.89
CA LEU A 73 0.33 3.63 7.76
C LEU A 73 0.39 5.15 7.88
N ALA A 74 0.30 5.87 6.75
CA ALA A 74 0.27 7.33 6.71
C ALA A 74 -0.92 7.89 7.49
N PHE A 75 -2.10 7.29 7.38
CA PHE A 75 -3.29 7.68 8.14
C PHE A 75 -3.07 7.54 9.65
N ARG A 76 -2.50 6.41 10.10
CA ARG A 76 -2.18 6.19 11.53
C ARG A 76 -1.17 7.22 12.04
N PHE A 77 -0.16 7.54 11.24
CA PHE A 77 0.84 8.53 11.58
C PHE A 77 0.23 9.94 11.69
N SER A 78 -0.59 10.35 10.72
CA SER A 78 -1.31 11.63 10.77
C SER A 78 -2.27 11.72 11.95
N SER A 79 -2.95 10.62 12.31
CA SER A 79 -3.81 10.57 13.48
C SER A 79 -3.04 10.75 14.78
N ALA A 80 -1.89 10.08 14.94
CA ALA A 80 -1.03 10.25 16.10
C ALA A 80 -0.48 11.68 16.22
N TRP A 81 -0.08 12.28 15.10
CA TRP A 81 0.34 13.69 15.05
C TRP A 81 -0.78 14.64 15.46
N ALA A 82 -1.99 14.46 14.94
CA ALA A 82 -3.14 15.31 15.26
C ALA A 82 -3.48 15.26 16.76
N ILE A 83 -3.43 14.06 17.36
CA ILE A 83 -3.60 13.88 18.80
C ILE A 83 -2.50 14.61 19.57
N PHE A 84 -1.24 14.50 19.14
CA PHE A 84 -0.13 15.19 19.77
C PHE A 84 -0.30 16.72 19.74
N ILE A 85 -0.68 17.29 18.59
CA ILE A 85 -0.96 18.72 18.47
C ILE A 85 -2.12 19.12 19.38
N ALA A 86 -3.22 18.36 19.39
CA ALA A 86 -4.35 18.62 20.28
C ALA A 86 -3.94 18.63 21.75
N LEU A 87 -3.12 17.67 22.18
CA LEU A 87 -2.58 17.63 23.55
C LEU A 87 -1.69 18.85 23.86
N THR A 88 -0.81 19.24 22.94
CA THR A 88 0.06 20.42 23.15
C THR A 88 -0.75 21.71 23.26
N ILE A 89 -1.81 21.86 22.46
CA ILE A 89 -2.72 23.01 22.51
C ILE A 89 -3.49 23.02 23.84
N LEU A 90 -4.00 21.87 24.29
CA LEU A 90 -4.71 21.77 25.57
C LEU A 90 -3.80 22.07 26.76
N LEU A 91 -2.58 21.51 26.78
CA LEU A 91 -1.59 21.76 27.82
C LEU A 91 -1.23 23.24 27.91
N LYS A 92 -0.99 23.89 26.76
CA LYS A 92 -0.66 25.32 26.72
C LYS A 92 -1.87 26.20 27.04
N GLY A 93 -3.05 25.86 26.53
CA GLY A 93 -4.27 26.67 26.65
C GLY A 93 -4.90 26.65 28.04
N PHE A 94 -4.79 25.53 28.76
CA PHE A 94 -5.29 25.41 30.13
C PHE A 94 -4.22 25.65 31.20
N GLU A 95 -3.00 26.05 30.79
CA GLU A 95 -1.83 26.18 31.68
C GLU A 95 -1.63 24.97 32.61
N LEU A 96 -2.06 23.80 32.16
CA LEU A 96 -1.97 22.56 32.92
C LEU A 96 -0.49 22.26 33.13
N TRP A 97 -0.15 21.81 34.35
CA TRP A 97 1.20 21.37 34.70
C TRP A 97 2.29 22.46 34.75
N SER A 98 1.94 23.74 34.93
CA SER A 98 2.94 24.84 34.93
C SER A 98 3.78 24.89 33.64
N TYR A 99 3.15 24.52 32.51
CA TYR A 99 3.79 24.42 31.20
C TYR A 99 4.09 25.82 30.62
N ASN A 100 5.13 26.45 31.15
CA ASN A 100 5.58 27.79 30.78
C ASN A 100 6.54 27.74 29.58
N LEU A 101 6.00 27.38 28.40
CA LEU A 101 6.69 27.65 27.12
C LEU A 101 6.43 29.08 26.67
N SER A 102 7.46 29.75 26.17
CA SER A 102 7.30 31.03 25.47
C SER A 102 6.40 30.85 24.25
N GLN A 103 5.64 31.88 23.87
CA GLN A 103 4.79 31.86 22.68
C GLN A 103 5.58 31.47 21.43
N THR A 104 6.83 31.92 21.33
CA THR A 104 7.73 31.61 20.22
C THR A 104 8.11 30.13 20.18
N GLU A 105 8.41 29.53 21.33
CA GLU A 105 8.80 28.12 21.42
C GLU A 105 7.62 27.20 21.11
N PHE A 106 6.41 27.56 21.59
CA PHE A 106 5.18 26.84 21.28
C PHE A 106 4.87 26.85 19.77
N LEU A 107 4.94 28.03 19.14
CA LEU A 107 4.73 28.16 17.69
C LEU A 107 5.83 27.43 16.90
N PHE A 108 7.08 27.46 17.37
CA PHE A 108 8.17 26.75 16.74
C PHE A 108 7.97 25.23 16.78
N ILE A 109 7.55 24.66 17.92
CA ILE A 109 7.27 23.22 18.05
C ILE A 109 6.14 22.80 17.11
N ILE A 110 5.01 23.51 17.14
CA ILE A 110 3.86 23.18 16.27
C ILE A 110 4.23 23.39 14.79
N GLY A 111 4.89 24.48 14.45
CA GLY A 111 5.28 24.81 13.08
C GLY A 111 6.29 23.82 12.50
N SER A 112 7.32 23.46 13.26
CA SER A 112 8.34 22.48 12.84
C SER A 112 7.76 21.08 12.71
N LEU A 113 6.89 20.64 13.64
CA LEU A 113 6.17 19.37 13.49
C LEU A 113 5.28 19.39 12.24
N THR A 114 4.45 20.43 12.08
CA THR A 114 3.52 20.51 10.95
C THR A 114 4.27 20.49 9.62
N THR A 115 5.39 21.21 9.52
CA THR A 115 6.26 21.21 8.33
C THR A 115 6.89 19.83 8.08
N SER A 116 7.29 19.13 9.14
CA SER A 116 7.85 17.78 9.04
C SER A 116 6.81 16.76 8.56
N ILE A 117 5.59 16.79 9.10
CA ILE A 117 4.48 15.94 8.64
C ILE A 117 4.10 16.29 7.20
N PHE A 118 4.06 17.57 6.85
CA PHE A 118 3.75 18.00 5.48
C PHE A 118 4.81 17.52 4.48
N THR A 119 6.09 17.64 4.84
CA THR A 119 7.21 17.14 4.01
C THR A 119 7.15 15.62 3.86
N PHE A 120 6.86 14.90 4.95
CA PHE A 120 6.62 13.46 4.90
C PHE A 120 5.47 13.11 3.95
N TYR A 121 4.36 13.85 3.99
CA TYR A 121 3.23 13.64 3.09
C TYR A 121 3.60 13.89 1.63
N LEU A 122 4.35 14.95 1.33
CA LEU A 122 4.85 15.21 -0.01
C LEU A 122 5.80 14.11 -0.50
N LEU A 123 6.67 13.59 0.38
CA LEU A 123 7.55 12.47 0.04
C LEU A 123 6.75 11.19 -0.22
N VAL A 124 5.76 10.88 0.62
CA VAL A 124 4.87 9.74 0.39
C VAL A 124 4.13 9.90 -0.93
N LEU A 125 3.53 11.07 -1.21
CA LEU A 125 2.85 11.30 -2.48
C LEU A 125 3.79 11.14 -3.67
N LYS A 126 5.00 11.69 -3.59
CA LYS A 126 6.01 11.53 -4.64
C LYS A 126 6.37 10.04 -4.82
N TYR A 127 6.81 9.35 -3.79
CA TYR A 127 7.24 7.95 -3.94
C TYR A 127 6.11 6.96 -4.23
N LEU A 128 4.86 7.29 -3.90
CA LEU A 128 3.73 6.39 -4.06
C LEU A 128 2.97 6.56 -5.39
N PHE A 129 3.06 7.76 -5.99
CA PHE A 129 2.36 8.11 -7.23
C PHE A 129 3.28 8.56 -8.38
N ASP A 130 4.57 8.81 -8.15
CA ASP A 130 5.53 9.13 -9.22
C ASP A 130 5.86 7.84 -9.96
N LYS A 131 5.04 7.53 -10.97
CA LYS A 131 5.35 6.56 -12.01
C LYS A 131 6.42 7.16 -12.91
N LYS A 132 7.65 6.72 -12.77
CA LYS A 132 8.61 6.69 -13.87
C LYS A 132 8.86 5.26 -14.29
#